data_AF-A0A843F259-F1
#
_entry.id   AF-A0A843F259-F1
#
_cell.length_a   1.000
_cell.length_b   1.000
_cell.length_c   1.000
_cell.angle_alpha   90.00
_cell.angle_beta   90.00
_cell.angle_gamma   90.00
#
_symmetry.space_group_name_H-M   'P 1'
#
loop_
_entity.id
_entity.type
_entity.pdbx_description
1 polymer ?
#
loop_
_entity_poly.entity_id
_entity_poly.type
_entity_poly.pdbx_seq_one_letter_code
_entity_poly.pdbx_strand_id
1 'polypeptide(L)'
;MEIIVTDERDVRFIEMCQSFGCEVKDPQVVLLLNSFNKIVGCASFKVYDSESAEITTLFLNSYAERERISYKLIRQLEKIAIDYEFKSIVVSFDSKEDILIDVFEKLDYKFVDELLMKKEFNTLI
;
A
#
# COMPACT_ATOMS: atom_id res chain seq x y z
N MET A 1 -15.38 3.61 -9.25
CA MET A 1 -14.00 3.15 -8.98
C MET A 1 -14.06 1.86 -8.19
N GLU A 2 -13.50 0.81 -8.75
CA GLU A 2 -13.51 -0.57 -8.22
C GLU A 2 -12.10 -0.96 -7.81
N ILE A 3 -11.97 -1.69 -6.70
CA ILE A 3 -10.69 -2.29 -6.31
C ILE A 3 -10.70 -3.74 -6.78
N ILE A 4 -9.66 -4.12 -7.49
CA ILE A 4 -9.39 -5.50 -7.87
C ILE A 4 -8.28 -6.01 -6.95
N VAL A 5 -8.56 -7.07 -6.20
CA VAL A 5 -7.55 -7.79 -5.40
C VAL A 5 -6.92 -8.86 -6.28
N THR A 6 -5.60 -8.88 -6.36
CA THR A 6 -4.81 -9.75 -7.22
C THR A 6 -3.45 -10.03 -6.57
N ASP A 7 -2.51 -10.58 -7.34
CA ASP A 7 -1.16 -10.89 -6.88
C ASP A 7 -0.08 -10.31 -7.82
N GLU A 8 1.18 -10.57 -7.48
CA GLU A 8 2.35 -10.05 -8.18
C GLU A 8 2.47 -10.48 -9.65
N ARG A 9 1.68 -11.46 -10.10
CA ARG A 9 1.69 -11.98 -11.48
C ARG A 9 0.70 -11.27 -12.40
N ASP A 10 -0.11 -10.33 -11.88
CA ASP A 10 -1.05 -9.56 -12.68
C ASP A 10 -0.31 -8.66 -13.68
N VAL A 11 -0.53 -8.87 -14.98
CA VAL A 11 0.14 -8.12 -16.04
C VAL A 11 -0.05 -6.61 -15.89
N ARG A 12 -1.22 -6.16 -15.43
CA ARG A 12 -1.50 -4.72 -15.25
C ARG A 12 -0.68 -4.11 -14.12
N PHE A 13 -0.41 -4.89 -13.07
CA PHE A 13 0.47 -4.48 -11.99
C PHE A 13 1.92 -4.42 -12.46
N ILE A 14 2.38 -5.45 -13.18
CA ILE A 14 3.73 -5.52 -13.72
C ILE A 14 4.00 -4.34 -14.64
N GLU A 15 3.10 -4.05 -15.58
CA GLU A 15 3.20 -2.89 -16.48
C GLU A 15 3.27 -1.57 -15.71
N MET A 16 2.43 -1.42 -14.68
CA MET A 16 2.45 -0.23 -13.82
C MET A 16 3.78 -0.12 -13.07
N CYS A 17 4.25 -1.18 -12.42
CA CYS A 17 5.54 -1.16 -11.70
C CYS A 17 6.71 -0.80 -12.62
N GLN A 18 6.77 -1.40 -13.81
CA GLN A 18 7.80 -1.08 -14.81
C GLN A 18 7.76 0.38 -15.25
N SER A 19 6.56 0.98 -15.36
CA SER A 19 6.42 2.41 -15.71
C SER A 19 6.96 3.36 -14.63
N PHE A 20 7.03 2.91 -13.38
CA PHE A 20 7.63 3.63 -12.25
C PHE A 20 9.09 3.23 -11.99
N GLY A 21 9.68 2.39 -12.85
CA GLY A 21 11.07 1.95 -12.74
C GLY A 21 11.33 0.93 -11.63
N CYS A 22 10.31 0.23 -11.13
CA CYS A 22 10.47 -0.82 -10.13
C CYS A 22 10.52 -2.23 -10.72
N GLU A 23 11.01 -3.15 -9.89
CA GLU A 23 10.98 -4.59 -10.14
C GLU A 23 10.03 -5.25 -9.13
N VAL A 24 9.22 -6.18 -9.62
CA VAL A 24 8.33 -6.99 -8.77
C VAL A 24 9.17 -8.06 -8.07
N LYS A 25 9.17 -8.05 -6.73
CA LYS A 25 9.94 -8.97 -5.88
C LYS A 25 9.05 -9.57 -4.81
N ASP A 26 9.26 -10.85 -4.51
CA ASP A 26 8.50 -11.62 -3.50
C ASP A 26 7.00 -11.78 -3.83
N PRO A 27 6.31 -12.77 -3.22
CA PRO A 27 4.85 -12.84 -3.28
C PRO A 27 4.21 -11.64 -2.58
N GLN A 28 3.20 -11.04 -3.22
CA GLN A 28 2.54 -9.84 -2.70
C GLN A 28 1.03 -9.88 -2.91
N VAL A 29 0.27 -9.37 -1.95
CA VAL A 29 -1.12 -8.97 -2.20
C VAL A 29 -1.08 -7.66 -2.97
N VAL A 30 -1.74 -7.62 -4.12
CA VAL A 30 -1.78 -6.44 -4.99
C VAL A 30 -3.21 -5.94 -5.11
N LEU A 31 -3.38 -4.64 -5.00
CA LEU A 31 -4.63 -3.92 -5.26
C LEU A 31 -4.48 -3.06 -6.50
N LEU A 32 -5.41 -3.20 -7.44
CA LEU A 32 -5.52 -2.32 -8.60
C LEU A 32 -6.80 -1.48 -8.48
N LEU A 33 -6.68 -0.15 -8.53
CA LEU A 33 -7.83 0.74 -8.59
C LEU A 33 -8.22 0.99 -10.04
N ASN A 34 -9.36 0.44 -10.44
CA ASN A 34 -9.96 0.64 -11.76
C ASN A 34 -10.95 1.81 -11.75
N SER A 35 -10.78 2.73 -12.70
CA SER A 35 -11.71 3.80 -13.01
C SER A 35 -11.99 3.81 -14.51
N PHE A 36 -13.23 3.50 -14.92
CA PHE A 36 -13.65 3.45 -16.33
C PHE A 36 -12.71 2.61 -17.22
N ASN A 37 -12.39 1.38 -16.79
CA ASN A 37 -11.48 0.44 -17.47
C ASN A 37 -10.02 0.90 -17.57
N LYS A 38 -9.61 1.89 -16.77
CA LYS A 38 -8.22 2.32 -16.64
C LYS A 38 -7.73 2.12 -15.21
N ILE A 39 -6.54 1.54 -15.07
CA ILE A 39 -5.86 1.49 -13.78
C ILE A 39 -5.33 2.89 -13.46
N VAL A 40 -5.84 3.45 -12.37
CA VAL A 40 -5.49 4.81 -11.90
C VAL A 40 -4.60 4.80 -10.66
N GLY A 41 -4.41 3.63 -10.05
CA GLY A 41 -3.50 3.44 -8.94
C GLY A 41 -3.33 1.97 -8.62
N CYS A 42 -2.21 1.64 -7.97
CA CYS A 42 -2.00 0.34 -7.36
C CYS A 42 -1.38 0.50 -5.97
N ALA A 43 -1.60 -0.50 -5.12
CA ALA A 43 -0.87 -0.65 -3.89
C ALA A 43 -0.63 -2.13 -3.62
N SER A 44 0.46 -2.46 -2.93
CA SER A 44 0.72 -3.84 -2.55
C SER A 44 1.33 -3.93 -1.16
N PHE A 45 1.15 -5.10 -0.54
CA PHE A 45 1.94 -5.48 0.63
C PHE A 45 2.54 -6.86 0.47
N LYS A 46 3.65 -7.09 1.18
CA LYS A 46 4.24 -8.42 1.41
C LYS A 46 4.36 -8.71 2.90
N VAL A 47 4.69 -9.95 3.25
CA VAL A 47 5.04 -10.33 4.63
C VAL A 47 6.34 -9.61 5.01
N TYR A 48 6.34 -8.89 6.14
CA TYR A 48 7.54 -8.26 6.68
C TYR A 48 8.20 -9.15 7.72
N ASP A 49 7.42 -9.60 8.70
CA ASP A 49 7.82 -10.57 9.72
C ASP A 49 6.62 -11.46 10.13
N SER A 50 6.74 -12.20 11.24
CA SER A 50 5.68 -13.10 11.72
C SER A 50 4.42 -12.39 12.20
N GLU A 51 4.46 -11.08 12.46
CA GLU A 51 3.34 -10.32 13.02
C GLU A 51 2.94 -9.12 12.16
N SER A 52 3.66 -8.81 11.09
CA SER A 52 3.45 -7.61 10.29
C SER A 52 3.60 -7.79 8.79
N ALA A 53 2.85 -6.96 8.07
CA ALA A 53 2.96 -6.78 6.62
C ALA A 53 3.68 -5.46 6.30
N GLU A 54 4.37 -5.39 5.16
CA GLU A 54 5.01 -4.17 4.65
C GLU A 54 4.33 -3.72 3.36
N ILE A 55 3.89 -2.46 3.31
CA ILE A 55 3.46 -1.82 2.08
C ILE A 55 4.70 -1.53 1.24
N THR A 56 4.83 -2.23 0.12
CA THR A 56 5.99 -2.12 -0.79
C THR A 56 5.73 -1.23 -1.98
N THR A 57 4.47 -0.93 -2.27
CA THR A 57 4.10 -0.14 -3.43
C THR A 57 2.86 0.69 -3.16
N LEU A 58 2.91 1.94 -3.58
CA LEU A 58 1.75 2.82 -3.71
C LEU A 58 1.97 3.76 -4.90
N PHE A 59 1.52 3.35 -6.08
CA PHE A 59 1.66 4.15 -7.31
C PHE A 59 0.33 4.71 -7.76
N LEU A 60 0.34 5.96 -8.19
CA LEU A 60 -0.88 6.72 -8.50
C LEU A 60 -0.69 7.47 -9.81
N ASN A 61 -1.59 7.26 -10.76
CA ASN A 61 -1.57 7.93 -12.07
C ASN A 61 -2.22 9.32 -12.04
N SER A 62 -2.89 9.69 -10.94
CA SER A 62 -3.58 10.98 -10.79
C SER A 62 -3.11 11.70 -9.53
N TYR A 63 -2.49 12.87 -9.72
CA TYR A 63 -2.07 13.72 -8.60
C TYR A 63 -3.22 14.52 -7.98
N ALA A 64 -4.27 14.86 -8.76
CA ALA A 64 -5.42 15.63 -8.28
C ALA A 64 -6.28 14.87 -7.27
N GLU A 65 -6.25 13.53 -7.32
CA GLU A 65 -7.04 12.66 -6.44
C GLU A 65 -6.15 11.82 -5.51
N ARG A 66 -4.87 12.19 -5.38
CA ARG A 66 -3.86 11.40 -4.70
C ARG A 66 -4.31 10.96 -3.31
N GLU A 67 -4.68 11.91 -2.46
CA GLU A 67 -5.09 11.63 -1.07
C GLU A 67 -6.29 10.68 -1.01
N ARG A 68 -7.33 10.93 -1.81
CA ARG A 68 -8.53 10.09 -1.86
C ARG A 68 -8.22 8.66 -2.31
N ILE A 69 -7.36 8.51 -3.31
CA ILE A 69 -6.99 7.20 -3.84
C ILE A 69 -6.09 6.46 -2.84
N SER A 70 -5.09 7.14 -2.26
CA SER A 70 -4.21 6.55 -1.25
C SER A 70 -4.99 6.00 -0.07
N TYR A 71 -5.92 6.79 0.51
CA TYR A 71 -6.73 6.31 1.63
C TYR A 71 -7.54 5.07 1.27
N LYS A 72 -8.11 5.04 0.07
CA LYS A 72 -8.91 3.90 -0.37
C LYS A 72 -8.07 2.63 -0.51
N LEU A 73 -6.87 2.75 -1.08
CA LEU A 73 -5.96 1.62 -1.26
C LEU A 73 -5.37 1.15 0.07
N ILE A 74 -4.85 2.08 0.88
CA ILE A 74 -4.21 1.75 2.17
C ILE A 74 -5.23 1.09 3.11
N ARG A 75 -6.45 1.62 3.26
CA ARG A 75 -7.47 1.00 4.12
C ARG A 75 -7.87 -0.39 3.65
N GLN A 76 -7.84 -0.65 2.35
CA GLN A 76 -8.12 -1.98 1.82
C GLN A 76 -6.96 -2.95 2.08
N LEU A 77 -5.70 -2.50 2.00
CA LEU A 77 -4.54 -3.28 2.43
C LEU A 77 -4.60 -3.58 3.93
N GLU A 78 -4.89 -2.58 4.77
CA GLU A 78 -5.07 -2.74 6.22
C GLU A 78 -6.12 -3.82 6.52
N LYS A 79 -7.28 -3.76 5.85
CA LYS A 79 -8.33 -4.77 6.01
C LYS A 79 -7.83 -6.17 5.66
N ILE A 80 -7.16 -6.34 4.52
CA ILE A 80 -6.66 -7.66 4.11
C ILE A 80 -5.57 -8.15 5.07
N ALA A 81 -4.70 -7.26 5.56
CA ALA A 81 -3.68 -7.62 6.53
C ALA A 81 -4.31 -8.10 7.86
N ILE A 82 -5.37 -7.45 8.32
CA ILE A 82 -6.16 -7.89 9.48
C ILE A 82 -6.81 -9.25 9.22
N ASP A 83 -7.42 -9.44 8.04
CA ASP A 83 -8.03 -10.72 7.64
C ASP A 83 -6.99 -11.85 7.56
N TYR A 84 -5.71 -11.52 7.35
CA TYR A 84 -4.56 -12.44 7.38
C TYR A 84 -3.92 -12.57 8.77
N GLU A 85 -4.58 -12.06 9.81
CA GLU A 85 -4.16 -12.13 11.22
C GLU A 85 -2.85 -11.41 11.54
N PHE A 86 -2.38 -10.51 10.67
CA PHE A 86 -1.28 -9.61 11.03
C PHE A 86 -1.74 -8.66 12.14
N LYS A 87 -0.81 -8.32 13.04
CA LYS A 87 -1.03 -7.39 14.15
C LYS A 87 -0.71 -5.95 13.78
N SER A 88 0.09 -5.76 12.73
CA SER A 88 0.49 -4.43 12.29
C SER A 88 0.85 -4.38 10.82
N ILE A 89 0.97 -3.16 10.32
CA ILE A 89 1.44 -2.87 8.96
C ILE A 89 2.47 -1.75 8.99
N VAL A 90 3.52 -1.89 8.20
CA VAL A 90 4.62 -0.94 8.10
C VAL A 90 4.75 -0.38 6.69
N VAL A 91 5.38 0.79 6.60
CA VAL A 91 5.81 1.39 5.33
C VAL A 91 7.15 2.08 5.53
N SER A 92 8.06 1.85 4.61
CA SER A 92 9.40 2.44 4.56
C SER A 92 9.43 3.56 3.52
N PHE A 93 10.15 4.64 3.81
CA PHE A 93 10.34 5.77 2.90
C PHE A 93 11.82 5.94 2.53
N ASP A 94 12.09 6.53 1.38
CA ASP A 94 13.46 6.90 0.99
C ASP A 94 13.90 8.23 1.63
N SER A 95 12.96 9.07 2.04
CA SER A 95 13.23 10.35 2.73
C SER A 95 12.06 10.82 3.60
N LYS A 96 12.33 11.71 4.54
CA LYS A 96 11.30 12.39 5.37
C LYS A 96 10.52 13.49 4.64
N GLU A 97 10.88 13.76 3.39
CA GLU A 97 10.23 14.76 2.54
C GLU A 97 9.18 14.13 1.61
N ASP A 98 8.94 12.81 1.74
CA ASP A 98 7.96 12.12 0.94
C ASP A 98 6.54 12.64 1.21
N ILE A 99 5.89 13.06 0.13
CA ILE A 99 4.53 13.63 0.11
C ILE A 99 3.44 12.67 0.62
N LEU A 100 3.74 11.37 0.74
CA LEU A 100 2.84 10.37 1.26
C LEU A 100 2.88 10.29 2.79
N ILE A 101 3.89 10.84 3.46
CA ILE A 101 4.00 10.82 4.93
C ILE A 101 2.73 11.40 5.57
N ASP A 102 2.28 12.58 5.10
CA ASP A 102 1.06 13.22 5.60
C ASP A 102 -0.19 12.33 5.48
N VAL A 103 -0.25 11.50 4.42
CA VAL A 103 -1.36 10.55 4.22
C VAL A 103 -1.30 9.45 5.28
N PHE A 104 -0.12 8.89 5.53
CA PHE A 104 0.07 7.84 6.53
C PHE A 104 -0.14 8.37 7.95
N GLU A 105 0.32 9.58 8.27
CA GLU A 105 0.06 10.22 9.57
C GLU A 105 -1.44 10.40 9.85
N LYS A 106 -2.21 10.85 8.85
CA LYS A 106 -3.68 10.98 8.94
C LYS A 106 -4.40 9.63 9.04
N LEU A 107 -3.73 8.53 8.71
CA LEU A 107 -4.20 7.16 8.91
C LEU A 107 -3.69 6.54 10.22
N ASP A 108 -3.16 7.35 11.13
CA ASP A 108 -2.65 6.97 12.45
C ASP A 108 -1.34 6.16 12.44
N TYR A 109 -0.62 6.14 11.32
CA TYR A 109 0.75 5.61 11.32
C TYR A 109 1.67 6.54 12.12
N LYS A 110 2.69 5.96 12.76
CA LYS A 110 3.71 6.68 13.52
C LYS A 110 5.10 6.22 13.11
N PHE A 111 6.06 7.14 13.06
CA PHE A 111 7.46 6.77 12.91
C PHE A 111 7.91 5.91 14.10
N VAL A 112 8.46 4.75 13.80
CA VAL A 112 9.10 3.83 14.77
C VAL A 112 10.61 3.75 14.56
N ASP A 113 11.09 4.24 13.42
CA ASP A 113 12.50 4.46 13.11
C ASP A 113 12.64 5.74 12.23
N GLU A 114 13.84 6.06 11.77
CA GLU A 114 14.12 7.26 10.99
C GLU A 114 13.25 7.39 9.74
N LEU A 115 13.05 6.29 9.01
CA LEU A 115 12.30 6.26 7.75
C LEU A 115 11.20 5.19 7.72
N LEU A 116 10.91 4.57 8.87
CA LEU A 116 9.92 3.50 8.99
C LEU A 116 8.71 3.99 9.79
N MET A 117 7.53 3.95 9.18
CA MET A 117 6.26 4.18 9.87
C MET A 117 5.50 2.88 10.08
N LYS A 118 4.84 2.76 11.23
CA LYS A 118 4.05 1.60 11.63
C LYS A 118 2.66 2.01 12.10
N LYS A 119 1.67 1.15 11.82
CA LYS A 119 0.36 1.17 12.44
C LYS A 119 0.05 -0.18 13.07
N GLU A 120 -0.27 -0.17 14.36
CA GLU A 120 -0.78 -1.33 15.07
C GLU A 120 -2.28 -1.47 14.78
N PHE A 121 -2.72 -2.68 14.48
CA PHE A 121 -4.14 -3.01 14.42
C PHE A 121 -4.59 -3.32 15.83
N ASN A 122 -5.20 -2.33 16.49
CA ASN A 122 -5.85 -2.58 17.76
C ASN A 122 -6.99 -3.59 17.51
N THR A 123 -6.81 -4.83 17.93
CA THR A 123 -7.94 -5.74 18.13
C THR A 123 -8.85 -5.07 19.14
N LEU A 124 -10.07 -4.73 18.73
CA LEU A 124 -11.16 -4.45 19.67
C LEU A 124 -11.35 -5.74 20.48
N ILE A 125 -10.75 -5.77 21.68
CA ILE A 125 -11.02 -6.78 22.72
C ILE A 125 -12.39 -6.49 23.31
#